data_AF-K8NVS1-F1
#
_entry.id   AF-K8NVS1-F1
#
_cell.length_a   1.000
_cell.length_b   1.000
_cell.length_c   1.000
_cell.angle_alpha   90.00
_cell.angle_beta   90.00
_cell.angle_gamma   90.00
#
_symmetry.space_group_name_H-M   'P 1'
#
loop_
_entity.id
_entity.type
_entity.pdbx_description
1 polymer ?
#
loop_
_entity_poly.entity_id
_entity_poly.type
_entity_poly.pdbx_seq_one_letter_code
_entity_poly.pdbx_strand_id
1 'polypeptide(L)'
;MIVDMLRENFKSCHVGGIVTIGLATLLTASVAFADGKPPLAADTPPAATADSSISATVQFSLSALDRAIERKVPRQLATIDDSGRSCWSRRILGRMVNIDCEYSGSVQRTGPISLHAEEGRLIAAIPLFGSVSGQGIGRFARLLHGTGEGQLTVYATARPQLRRDWSVSLDMTEGFRWQEPPTLQILGFRIDLTRYIEPKIQAQVSRVRRDAAASVAAMNIRGKAEAAWQQAFSTVKILDAPAIWLKTTPRTVAFSGTHARGDILEGAIEMAGTSETFVGQQPSASVPTPLPALGSDVTNPGGFSVILPVTISYDQIREKIQAVMTARAQTGGPQVQDISVYPSSGKLVMGLHLTSADTASGGAWIYLTATPQVDANTQTVQFGDLAVVPDSSTAASSPLAALFNDPALLQDLRQQAGLAFQSEWQTLLASANARLTRPLTGGFRSEGNLASAGLSQVSLLPDGIRIDLRASGHLKILYGM
;
A
#
# COMPACT_ATOMS: atom_id res chain seq x y z
N MET A 1 -15.26 -3.53 21.56
CA MET A 1 -15.62 -4.89 21.10
C MET A 1 -14.65 -5.35 19.98
N ILE A 2 -13.35 -5.30 20.29
CA ILE A 2 -12.21 -5.91 19.56
C ILE A 2 -11.14 -6.12 20.66
N VAL A 3 -11.49 -6.90 21.68
CA VAL A 3 -10.57 -7.28 22.78
C VAL A 3 -10.68 -8.77 23.12
N ASP A 4 -11.63 -9.53 22.54
CA ASP A 4 -11.89 -10.94 22.90
C ASP A 4 -11.37 -11.99 21.91
N MET A 5 -10.24 -11.78 21.24
CA MET A 5 -9.70 -12.81 20.32
C MET A 5 -8.20 -13.11 20.44
N LEU A 6 -7.51 -12.64 21.49
CA LEU A 6 -6.08 -12.96 21.71
C LEU A 6 -5.76 -13.35 23.16
N ARG A 7 -6.43 -14.41 23.64
CA ARG A 7 -6.10 -15.27 24.80
C ARG A 7 -6.59 -16.66 24.37
N GLU A 8 -5.87 -17.78 24.42
CA GLU A 8 -4.80 -18.30 25.26
C GLU A 8 -4.18 -19.49 24.52
N ASN A 9 -2.85 -19.64 24.54
CA ASN A 9 -2.16 -20.90 24.84
C ASN A 9 -0.65 -20.76 24.61
N PHE A 10 0.07 -20.33 25.65
CA PHE A 10 1.46 -20.76 25.87
C PHE A 10 1.68 -20.81 27.39
N LYS A 11 1.74 -22.02 27.94
CA LYS A 11 2.23 -22.28 29.31
C LYS A 11 3.72 -22.60 29.24
N SER A 12 4.43 -21.98 30.18
CA SER A 12 5.86 -22.04 30.48
C SER A 12 6.53 -23.40 30.35
N CYS A 13 7.78 -23.36 29.88
CA CYS A 13 8.84 -24.20 30.44
C CYS A 13 10.05 -23.31 30.79
N HIS A 14 10.37 -23.26 32.08
CA HIS A 14 11.54 -22.61 32.66
C HIS A 14 12.67 -23.65 32.74
N VAL A 15 13.83 -23.35 32.15
CA VAL A 15 15.14 -23.93 32.47
C VAL A 15 16.14 -22.80 32.15
N GLY A 16 16.92 -22.22 33.07
CA GLY A 16 17.84 -22.88 34.00
C GLY A 16 19.24 -22.88 33.36
N GLY A 17 19.88 -21.71 33.25
CA GLY A 17 21.18 -21.54 32.61
C GLY A 17 22.28 -21.17 33.61
N ILE A 18 23.03 -22.17 34.02
CA ILE A 18 24.29 -22.10 34.78
C ILE A 18 25.39 -21.56 33.87
N VAL A 19 26.19 -20.63 34.39
CA VAL A 19 27.41 -20.12 33.77
C VAL A 19 28.54 -21.12 34.00
N THR A 20 29.09 -21.67 32.92
CA THR A 20 30.34 -22.44 32.97
C THR A 20 31.30 -21.91 31.92
N ILE A 21 32.44 -21.42 32.42
CA ILE A 21 33.60 -20.95 31.67
C ILE A 21 34.33 -22.17 31.10
N GLY A 22 34.43 -22.25 29.78
CA GLY A 22 35.15 -23.31 29.07
C GLY A 22 36.17 -22.72 28.10
N LEU A 23 37.43 -22.74 28.52
CA LEU A 23 38.61 -22.47 27.70
C LEU A 23 38.65 -23.44 26.51
N ALA A 24 38.65 -22.95 25.27
CA ALA A 24 38.84 -23.77 24.08
C ALA A 24 40.07 -23.30 23.31
N THR A 25 41.08 -24.14 23.39
CA THR A 25 42.37 -24.17 22.71
C THR A 25 42.22 -24.04 21.19
N LEU A 26 42.96 -23.09 20.60
CA LEU A 26 43.17 -22.98 19.16
C LEU A 26 43.99 -24.17 18.66
N LEU A 27 43.31 -25.22 18.20
CA LEU A 27 43.86 -26.24 17.32
C LEU A 27 43.70 -25.73 15.89
N THR A 28 44.77 -25.18 15.33
CA THR A 28 44.91 -24.92 13.91
C THR A 28 45.03 -26.26 13.17
N ALA A 29 43.88 -26.85 12.82
CA ALA A 29 43.83 -27.92 11.85
C ALA A 29 44.14 -27.31 10.47
N SER A 30 45.40 -27.42 10.05
CA SER A 30 45.81 -27.23 8.66
C SER A 30 45.09 -28.29 7.82
N VAL A 31 43.97 -27.93 7.21
CA VAL A 31 43.26 -28.79 6.27
C VAL A 31 44.11 -28.81 4.99
N ALA A 32 44.83 -29.91 4.76
CA ALA A 32 45.48 -30.17 3.50
C ALA A 32 44.39 -30.30 2.43
N PHE A 33 44.31 -29.32 1.53
CA PHE A 33 43.42 -29.38 0.37
C PHE A 33 43.90 -30.48 -0.55
N ALA A 34 43.01 -31.39 -0.94
CA ALA A 34 43.25 -32.32 -2.03
C ALA A 34 43.48 -31.50 -3.31
N ASP A 35 44.62 -31.74 -3.96
CA ASP A 35 45.08 -31.00 -5.14
C ASP A 35 43.96 -30.82 -6.16
N GLY A 36 43.58 -29.56 -6.38
CA GLY A 36 42.82 -29.14 -7.53
C GLY A 36 41.33 -28.80 -7.36
N LYS A 37 40.63 -29.32 -6.35
CA LYS A 37 39.20 -28.99 -6.13
C LYS A 37 39.06 -27.54 -5.61
N PRO A 38 38.33 -26.64 -6.31
CA PRO A 38 38.09 -25.29 -5.79
C PRO A 38 37.38 -25.35 -4.41
N PRO A 39 37.77 -24.52 -3.43
CA PRO A 39 37.17 -24.55 -2.10
C PRO A 39 35.72 -24.08 -2.15
N LEU A 40 34.85 -24.65 -1.33
CA LEU A 40 33.51 -24.11 -1.15
C LEU A 40 33.62 -22.76 -0.44
N ALA A 41 33.20 -21.70 -1.13
CA ALA A 41 33.22 -20.34 -0.63
C ALA A 41 31.98 -19.63 -1.17
N ALA A 42 30.91 -19.68 -0.38
CA ALA A 42 29.67 -18.97 -0.67
C ALA A 42 29.82 -17.47 -0.39
N ASP A 43 29.06 -16.67 -1.12
CA ASP A 43 28.92 -15.26 -0.82
C ASP A 43 28.18 -15.12 0.52
N THR A 44 28.64 -14.17 1.34
CA THR A 44 27.82 -13.69 2.45
C THR A 44 26.74 -12.80 1.82
N PRO A 45 25.46 -13.20 1.81
CA PRO A 45 24.43 -12.34 1.25
C PRO A 45 24.44 -11.01 2.00
N PRO A 46 24.61 -9.87 1.34
CA PRO A 46 24.18 -8.64 1.96
C PRO A 46 22.67 -8.79 2.22
N ALA A 47 22.18 -8.30 3.35
CA ALA A 47 20.76 -8.10 3.49
C ALA A 47 20.34 -7.23 2.30
N ALA A 48 19.52 -7.76 1.39
CA ALA A 48 19.06 -7.04 0.19
C ALA A 48 18.19 -5.87 0.66
N THR A 49 18.87 -4.78 1.05
CA THR A 49 18.28 -3.61 1.66
C THR A 49 18.05 -2.65 0.52
N ALA A 50 16.79 -2.52 0.13
CA ALA A 50 16.40 -1.65 -0.96
C ALA A 50 15.60 -0.49 -0.43
N ASP A 51 15.94 0.71 -0.87
CA ASP A 51 15.01 1.83 -0.78
C ASP A 51 13.72 1.41 -1.48
N SER A 52 12.65 1.44 -0.69
CA SER A 52 11.32 1.02 -1.08
C SER A 52 10.38 2.17 -0.78
N SER A 53 9.62 2.57 -1.79
CA SER A 53 8.50 3.47 -1.63
C SER A 53 7.21 2.73 -1.96
N ILE A 54 6.24 2.90 -1.07
CA ILE A 54 4.88 2.40 -1.23
C ILE A 54 4.00 3.64 -1.29
N SER A 55 3.57 4.00 -2.50
CA SER A 55 2.54 4.99 -2.69
C SER A 55 1.21 4.31 -3.01
N ALA A 56 0.15 4.78 -2.37
CA ALA A 56 -1.21 4.37 -2.65
C ALA A 56 -2.06 5.61 -2.95
N THR A 57 -2.88 5.51 -3.99
CA THR A 57 -3.94 6.49 -4.22
C THR A 57 -5.17 6.09 -3.42
N VAL A 58 -5.73 7.02 -2.64
CA VAL A 58 -6.99 6.85 -1.92
C VAL A 58 -8.07 7.57 -2.70
N GLN A 59 -9.11 6.83 -3.10
CA GLN A 59 -10.19 7.33 -3.93
C GLN A 59 -11.54 7.17 -3.22
N PHE A 60 -12.30 8.26 -3.16
CA PHE A 60 -13.64 8.32 -2.60
C PHE A 60 -14.64 8.68 -3.68
N SER A 61 -15.70 7.88 -3.86
CA SER A 61 -16.82 8.27 -4.70
C SER A 61 -17.61 9.40 -4.04
N LEU A 62 -17.80 10.52 -4.75
CA LEU A 62 -18.64 11.62 -4.31
C LEU A 62 -20.09 11.17 -4.15
N SER A 63 -20.59 10.26 -4.99
CA SER A 63 -21.94 9.70 -4.85
C SER A 63 -22.15 8.93 -3.54
N ALA A 64 -21.10 8.26 -3.05
CA ALA A 64 -21.14 7.58 -1.77
C ALA A 64 -21.11 8.57 -0.60
N LEU A 65 -20.36 9.67 -0.75
CA LEU A 65 -20.34 10.76 0.21
C LEU A 65 -21.68 11.50 0.27
N ASP A 66 -22.32 11.75 -0.87
CA ASP A 66 -23.67 12.31 -0.96
C ASP A 66 -24.67 11.48 -0.16
N ARG A 67 -24.74 10.17 -0.43
CA ARG A 67 -25.62 9.26 0.31
C ARG A 67 -25.32 9.23 1.82
N ALA A 68 -24.07 9.42 2.21
CA ALA A 68 -23.70 9.50 3.63
C ALA A 68 -24.17 10.81 4.27
N ILE A 69 -24.07 11.93 3.56
CA ILE A 69 -24.55 13.25 4.03
C ILE A 69 -26.08 13.27 4.06
N GLU A 70 -26.76 12.75 3.03
CA GLU A 70 -28.22 12.72 2.97
C GLU A 70 -28.85 11.92 4.12
N ARG A 71 -28.18 10.87 4.61
CA ARG A 71 -28.64 10.13 5.80
C ARG A 71 -28.52 10.93 7.10
N LYS A 72 -27.61 11.91 7.16
CA LYS A 72 -27.38 12.75 8.34
C LYS A 72 -28.14 14.07 8.30
N VAL A 73 -28.50 14.54 7.10
CA VAL A 73 -29.24 15.79 6.89
C VAL A 73 -30.69 15.47 6.54
N PRO A 74 -31.63 15.52 7.50
CA PRO A 74 -33.02 15.17 7.27
C PRO A 74 -33.67 16.06 6.21
N ARG A 75 -34.75 15.55 5.58
CA ARG A 75 -35.53 16.36 4.61
C ARG A 75 -36.17 17.57 5.25
N GLN A 76 -36.68 17.43 6.49
CA GLN A 76 -37.17 18.53 7.30
C GLN A 76 -36.03 19.01 8.21
N LEU A 77 -35.58 20.25 8.01
CA LEU A 77 -34.41 20.79 8.69
C LEU A 77 -34.77 21.50 10.00
N ALA A 78 -35.91 22.19 10.01
CA ALA A 78 -36.37 22.90 11.19
C ALA A 78 -37.89 23.12 11.14
N THR A 79 -38.50 23.10 12.33
CA THR A 79 -39.79 23.71 12.61
C THR A 79 -39.55 24.91 13.51
N ILE A 80 -40.17 26.02 13.17
CA ILE A 80 -40.12 27.26 13.95
C ILE A 80 -41.50 27.43 14.54
N ASP A 81 -41.58 27.56 15.85
CA ASP A 81 -42.80 27.91 16.58
C ASP A 81 -42.38 28.85 17.70
N ASP A 82 -42.78 30.12 17.60
CA ASP A 82 -42.30 31.16 18.51
C ASP A 82 -43.33 32.29 18.61
N SER A 83 -43.36 32.94 19.78
CA SER A 83 -44.27 34.03 20.10
C SER A 83 -43.45 35.29 20.42
N GLY A 84 -43.48 36.23 19.48
CA GLY A 84 -42.76 37.49 19.59
C GLY A 84 -43.61 38.60 20.20
N ARG A 85 -43.09 39.25 21.25
CA ARG A 85 -43.69 40.50 21.75
C ARG A 85 -43.37 41.66 20.79
N SER A 86 -44.38 42.46 20.43
CA SER A 86 -44.24 43.66 19.59
C SER A 86 -43.66 43.43 18.17
N CYS A 87 -44.17 42.43 17.44
CA CYS A 87 -43.82 42.16 16.03
C CYS A 87 -44.10 43.34 15.07
N TRP A 88 -45.07 44.18 15.41
CA TRP A 88 -45.43 45.37 14.67
C TRP A 88 -45.66 46.52 15.63
N SER A 89 -44.93 47.61 15.45
CA SER A 89 -45.10 48.85 16.21
C SER A 89 -45.36 50.01 15.25
N ARG A 90 -46.48 50.70 15.45
CA ARG A 90 -46.78 51.92 14.69
C ARG A 90 -47.40 52.96 15.61
N ARG A 91 -46.98 54.21 15.41
CA ARG A 91 -47.57 55.34 16.12
C ARG A 91 -48.86 55.74 15.43
N ILE A 92 -49.98 55.54 16.11
CA ILE A 92 -51.32 55.89 15.62
C ILE A 92 -51.94 56.83 16.64
N LEU A 93 -52.39 58.01 16.20
CA LEU A 93 -53.03 59.02 17.05
C LEU A 93 -52.23 59.32 18.34
N GLY A 94 -50.92 59.51 18.21
CA GLY A 94 -50.03 59.88 19.31
C GLY A 94 -49.62 58.74 20.26
N ARG A 95 -50.27 57.57 20.21
CA ARG A 95 -49.95 56.39 21.04
C ARG A 95 -49.17 55.35 20.23
N MET A 96 -48.23 54.67 20.90
CA MET A 96 -47.50 53.55 20.32
C MET A 96 -48.39 52.31 20.43
N VAL A 97 -48.80 51.75 19.28
CA VAL A 97 -49.53 50.49 19.23
C VAL A 97 -48.53 49.40 18.95
N ASN A 98 -48.34 48.51 19.93
CA ASN A 98 -47.52 47.31 19.79
C ASN A 98 -48.45 46.12 19.62
N ILE A 99 -48.19 45.30 18.61
CA ILE A 99 -48.92 44.06 18.36
C ILE A 99 -47.98 42.91 18.65
N ASP A 100 -48.43 41.96 19.47
CA ASP A 100 -47.75 40.70 19.68
C ASP A 100 -48.14 39.73 18.55
N CYS A 101 -47.20 38.93 18.06
CA CYS A 101 -47.48 37.94 17.03
C CYS A 101 -47.00 36.55 17.46
N GLU A 102 -47.77 35.55 17.06
CA GLU A 102 -47.33 34.16 17.00
C GLU A 102 -46.93 33.86 15.57
N TYR A 103 -45.80 33.19 15.37
CA TYR A 103 -45.35 32.78 14.06
C TYR A 103 -44.87 31.33 14.08
N SER A 104 -45.34 30.57 13.09
CA SER A 104 -44.93 29.20 12.87
C SER A 104 -44.38 29.04 11.47
N GLY A 105 -43.41 28.15 11.29
CA GLY A 105 -42.80 27.93 9.99
C GLY A 105 -42.07 26.61 9.90
N SER A 106 -41.73 26.24 8.67
CA SER A 106 -40.97 25.03 8.41
C SER A 106 -39.90 25.31 7.36
N VAL A 107 -38.75 24.64 7.48
CA VAL A 107 -37.71 24.65 6.47
C VAL A 107 -37.43 23.22 6.07
N GLN A 108 -37.50 22.95 4.78
CA GLN A 108 -37.30 21.63 4.21
C GLN A 108 -36.44 21.69 2.95
N ARG A 109 -35.77 20.59 2.64
CA ARG A 109 -35.08 20.41 1.38
C ARG A 109 -36.08 20.12 0.26
N THR A 110 -35.93 20.77 -0.88
CA THR A 110 -36.76 20.51 -2.09
C THR A 110 -36.14 19.49 -3.02
N GLY A 111 -34.85 19.18 -2.86
CA GLY A 111 -34.10 18.28 -3.72
C GLY A 111 -32.95 17.54 -3.04
N PRO A 112 -32.21 16.71 -3.81
CA PRO A 112 -31.01 16.05 -3.34
C PRO A 112 -29.93 17.08 -2.97
N ILE A 113 -28.97 16.66 -2.14
CA ILE A 113 -27.74 17.43 -1.96
C ILE A 113 -26.86 17.11 -3.16
N SER A 114 -26.44 18.14 -3.90
CA SER A 114 -25.48 17.96 -4.98
C SER A 114 -24.09 18.30 -4.46
N LEU A 115 -23.17 17.33 -4.52
CA LEU A 115 -21.76 17.54 -4.23
C LEU A 115 -20.94 17.40 -5.52
N HIS A 116 -20.15 18.42 -5.79
CA HIS A 116 -19.18 18.43 -6.87
C HIS A 116 -17.82 18.77 -6.31
N ALA A 117 -16.76 18.36 -7.00
CA ALA A 117 -15.41 18.66 -6.59
C ALA A 117 -14.69 19.40 -7.72
N GLU A 118 -14.07 20.53 -7.38
CA GLU A 118 -13.39 21.41 -8.33
C GLU A 118 -12.09 21.92 -7.68
N GLU A 119 -10.94 21.69 -8.33
CA GLU A 119 -9.62 22.13 -7.84
C GLU A 119 -9.31 21.73 -6.37
N GLY A 120 -9.78 20.55 -5.95
CA GLY A 120 -9.62 20.05 -4.57
C GLY A 120 -10.53 20.75 -3.55
N ARG A 121 -11.55 21.48 -4.01
CA ARG A 121 -12.63 22.03 -3.18
C ARG A 121 -13.90 21.20 -3.39
N LEU A 122 -14.56 20.84 -2.31
CA LEU A 122 -15.89 20.21 -2.31
C LEU A 122 -16.95 21.31 -2.29
N ILE A 123 -17.77 21.38 -3.33
CA ILE A 123 -18.84 22.35 -3.49
C ILE A 123 -20.16 21.62 -3.29
N ALA A 124 -20.87 21.95 -2.21
CA ALA A 124 -22.19 21.44 -1.92
C ALA A 124 -23.24 22.52 -2.24
N ALA A 125 -24.33 22.11 -2.88
CA ALA A 125 -25.52 22.95 -3.04
C ALA A 125 -26.76 22.22 -2.50
N ILE A 126 -27.53 22.92 -1.68
CA ILE A 126 -28.71 22.38 -1.01
C ILE A 126 -29.90 23.31 -1.30
N PRO A 127 -30.86 22.88 -2.13
CA PRO A 127 -32.06 23.67 -2.40
C PRO A 127 -33.06 23.49 -1.25
N LEU A 128 -33.48 24.61 -0.67
CA LEU A 128 -34.38 24.68 0.48
C LEU A 128 -35.64 25.46 0.13
N PHE A 129 -36.74 25.02 0.72
CA PHE A 129 -38.02 25.72 0.75
C PHE A 129 -38.39 25.99 2.20
N GLY A 130 -38.82 27.22 2.45
CA GLY A 130 -39.31 27.66 3.74
C GLY A 130 -40.73 28.19 3.62
N SER A 131 -41.58 27.83 4.57
CA SER A 131 -42.89 28.47 4.77
C SER A 131 -42.92 29.12 6.14
N VAL A 132 -43.53 30.29 6.23
CA VAL A 132 -43.79 30.99 7.49
C VAL A 132 -45.22 31.50 7.49
N SER A 133 -45.91 31.31 8.59
CA SER A 133 -47.23 31.86 8.87
C SER A 133 -47.15 32.67 10.15
N GLY A 134 -47.87 33.78 10.21
CA GLY A 134 -47.92 34.63 11.38
C GLY A 134 -49.33 35.14 11.63
N GLN A 135 -49.71 35.19 12.91
CA GLN A 135 -50.99 35.73 13.37
C GLN A 135 -50.79 36.70 14.54
N GLY A 136 -51.52 37.81 14.55
CA GLY A 136 -51.54 38.74 15.67
C GLY A 136 -52.31 38.19 16.89
N ILE A 137 -51.76 38.39 18.08
CA ILE A 137 -52.32 37.94 19.36
C ILE A 137 -53.24 39.03 19.94
N GLY A 138 -54.51 38.70 20.20
CA GLY A 138 -55.50 39.59 20.84
C GLY A 138 -56.76 39.87 19.98
N ARG A 139 -57.82 40.41 20.60
CA ARG A 139 -59.16 40.54 19.98
C ARG A 139 -59.19 41.31 18.65
N PHE A 140 -58.36 42.32 18.48
CA PHE A 140 -58.27 43.14 17.26
C PHE A 140 -57.09 42.75 16.36
N ALA A 141 -56.07 42.06 16.89
CA ALA A 141 -54.86 41.69 16.16
C ALA A 141 -55.01 40.37 15.37
N ARG A 142 -55.99 39.52 15.70
CA ARG A 142 -56.30 38.28 14.95
C ARG A 142 -56.67 38.51 13.48
N LEU A 143 -57.07 39.72 13.11
CA LEU A 143 -57.35 40.12 11.74
C LEU A 143 -56.06 40.27 10.89
N LEU A 144 -54.90 40.30 11.55
CA LEU A 144 -53.58 40.34 10.92
C LEU A 144 -53.04 38.92 10.84
N HIS A 145 -53.39 38.21 9.78
CA HIS A 145 -52.78 36.95 9.41
C HIS A 145 -52.02 37.12 8.10
N GLY A 146 -50.91 36.41 7.97
CA GLY A 146 -50.15 36.38 6.72
C GLY A 146 -49.37 35.09 6.60
N THR A 147 -49.19 34.63 5.36
CA THR A 147 -48.28 33.56 5.00
C THR A 147 -47.22 34.10 4.05
N GLY A 148 -46.01 33.58 4.18
CA GLY A 148 -44.88 33.86 3.31
C GLY A 148 -44.17 32.56 2.97
N GLU A 149 -43.76 32.43 1.73
CA GLU A 149 -42.99 31.30 1.24
C GLU A 149 -41.70 31.83 0.63
N GLY A 150 -40.62 31.07 0.77
CA GLY A 150 -39.32 31.43 0.22
C GLY A 150 -38.56 30.22 -0.27
N GLN A 151 -37.85 30.41 -1.38
CA GLN A 151 -36.96 29.43 -1.97
C GLN A 151 -35.53 29.96 -1.96
N LEU A 152 -34.60 29.15 -1.46
CA LEU A 152 -33.19 29.53 -1.39
C LEU A 152 -32.29 28.33 -1.63
N THR A 153 -31.10 28.58 -2.15
CA THR A 153 -30.03 27.59 -2.20
C THR A 153 -28.95 27.96 -1.21
N VAL A 154 -28.58 27.02 -0.35
CA VAL A 154 -27.37 27.11 0.48
C VAL A 154 -26.21 26.53 -0.30
N TYR A 155 -25.12 27.27 -0.37
CA TYR A 155 -23.85 26.83 -0.95
C TYR A 155 -22.81 26.70 0.15
N ALA A 156 -22.01 25.64 0.07
CA ALA A 156 -20.86 25.47 0.93
C ALA A 156 -19.67 24.95 0.12
N THR A 157 -18.55 25.64 0.24
CA THR A 157 -17.28 25.24 -0.33
C THR A 157 -16.38 24.79 0.80
N ALA A 158 -15.90 23.55 0.77
CA ALA A 158 -15.06 22.97 1.81
C ALA A 158 -13.75 22.40 1.23
N ARG A 159 -12.63 22.69 1.87
CA ARG A 159 -11.30 22.16 1.53
C ARG A 159 -10.73 21.43 2.75
N PRO A 160 -10.78 20.09 2.79
CA PRO A 160 -10.14 19.33 3.85
C PRO A 160 -8.61 19.40 3.71
N GLN A 161 -7.91 19.65 4.81
CA GLN A 161 -6.46 19.71 4.87
C GLN A 161 -5.96 18.84 6.02
N LEU A 162 -4.98 17.97 5.72
CA LEU A 162 -4.24 17.20 6.71
C LEU A 162 -2.89 17.88 6.94
N ARG A 163 -2.64 18.33 8.16
CA ARG A 163 -1.43 19.08 8.53
C ARG A 163 -0.27 18.15 8.90
N ARG A 164 0.93 18.74 9.01
CA ARG A 164 2.18 18.02 9.37
C ARG A 164 2.11 17.28 10.71
N ASP A 165 1.30 17.75 11.63
CA ASP A 165 1.07 17.17 12.96
C ASP A 165 -0.07 16.13 12.99
N TRP A 166 -0.59 15.76 11.81
CA TRP A 166 -1.73 14.85 11.60
C TRP A 166 -3.08 15.39 12.06
N SER A 167 -3.17 16.68 12.39
CA SER A 167 -4.45 17.33 12.63
C SER A 167 -5.19 17.57 11.30
N VAL A 168 -6.50 17.31 11.30
CA VAL A 168 -7.36 17.63 10.17
C VAL A 168 -8.02 18.97 10.42
N SER A 169 -7.93 19.87 9.44
CA SER A 169 -8.70 21.11 9.41
C SER A 169 -9.61 21.13 8.19
N LEU A 170 -10.78 21.74 8.34
CA LEU A 170 -11.73 21.97 7.27
C LEU A 170 -11.80 23.47 7.04
N ASP A 171 -11.23 23.95 5.94
CA ASP A 171 -11.47 25.32 5.49
C ASP A 171 -12.81 25.34 4.75
N MET A 172 -13.80 26.06 5.29
CA MET A 172 -15.17 26.02 4.79
C MET A 172 -15.71 27.45 4.68
N THR A 173 -16.20 27.78 3.50
CA THR A 173 -16.93 29.02 3.22
C THR A 173 -18.37 28.68 2.88
N GLU A 174 -19.29 29.38 3.53
CA GLU A 174 -20.73 29.21 3.39
C GLU A 174 -21.41 30.43 2.79
N GLY A 175 -22.55 30.22 2.16
CA GLY A 175 -23.40 31.29 1.69
C GLY A 175 -24.79 30.79 1.30
N PHE A 176 -25.68 31.70 0.97
CA PHE A 176 -26.97 31.35 0.38
C PHE A 176 -27.37 32.38 -0.68
N ARG A 177 -28.27 31.95 -1.57
CA ARG A 177 -28.89 32.81 -2.56
C ARG A 177 -30.40 32.58 -2.54
N TRP A 178 -31.16 33.66 -2.43
CA TRP A 178 -32.60 33.62 -2.65
C TRP A 178 -32.89 33.36 -4.13
N GLN A 179 -33.73 32.37 -4.39
CA GLN A 179 -34.38 32.18 -5.68
C GLN A 179 -35.69 32.96 -5.69
N GLU A 180 -36.44 32.85 -4.59
CA GLU A 180 -37.66 33.59 -4.33
C GLU A 180 -37.65 34.06 -2.87
N PRO A 181 -37.50 35.37 -2.61
CA PRO A 181 -37.44 35.89 -1.26
C PRO A 181 -38.81 35.84 -0.58
N PRO A 182 -38.86 35.58 0.74
CA PRO A 182 -40.12 35.45 1.46
C PRO A 182 -40.79 36.81 1.60
N THR A 183 -42.00 36.91 1.06
CA THR A 183 -42.82 38.12 1.18
C THR A 183 -44.16 37.80 1.80
N LEU A 184 -44.55 38.59 2.81
CA LEU A 184 -45.81 38.47 3.52
C LEU A 184 -46.83 39.43 2.91
N GLN A 185 -48.05 38.97 2.64
CA GLN A 185 -49.16 39.84 2.25
C GLN A 185 -50.10 40.04 3.44
N ILE A 186 -50.27 41.28 3.89
CA ILE A 186 -51.20 41.65 4.96
C ILE A 186 -52.02 42.84 4.49
N LEU A 187 -53.35 42.69 4.43
CA LEU A 187 -54.29 43.78 4.11
C LEU A 187 -53.92 44.54 2.82
N GLY A 188 -53.42 43.83 1.79
CA GLY A 188 -52.99 44.42 0.51
C GLY A 188 -51.58 45.01 0.48
N PHE A 189 -50.85 45.02 1.61
CA PHE A 189 -49.45 45.44 1.67
C PHE A 189 -48.51 44.24 1.58
N ARG A 190 -47.46 44.36 0.76
CA ARG A 190 -46.38 43.36 0.63
C ARG A 190 -45.21 43.74 1.55
N ILE A 191 -44.86 42.88 2.48
CA ILE A 191 -43.76 43.07 3.43
C ILE A 191 -42.65 42.10 3.07
N ASP A 192 -41.45 42.62 2.80
CA ASP A 192 -40.25 41.80 2.60
C ASP A 192 -39.74 41.27 3.95
N LEU A 193 -39.75 39.95 4.11
CA LEU A 193 -39.30 39.28 5.33
C LEU A 193 -37.80 39.00 5.34
N THR A 194 -37.11 39.21 4.22
CA THR A 194 -35.68 38.93 4.03
C THR A 194 -34.84 39.53 5.15
N ARG A 195 -35.04 40.82 5.46
CA ARG A 195 -34.29 41.53 6.53
C ARG A 195 -34.40 40.90 7.92
N TYR A 196 -35.47 40.16 8.19
CA TYR A 196 -35.72 39.52 9.49
C TYR A 196 -35.21 38.08 9.53
N ILE A 197 -35.21 37.42 8.38
CA ILE A 197 -34.91 36.00 8.26
C ILE A 197 -33.41 35.78 7.96
N GLU A 198 -32.79 36.63 7.15
CA GLU A 198 -31.37 36.49 6.76
C GLU A 198 -30.41 36.38 7.95
N PRO A 199 -30.51 37.20 9.02
CA PRO A 199 -29.63 37.04 10.18
C PRO A 199 -29.80 35.69 10.87
N LYS A 200 -31.04 35.16 10.91
CA LYS A 200 -31.33 33.84 11.50
C LYS A 200 -30.75 32.72 10.64
N ILE A 201 -30.88 32.81 9.31
CA ILE A 201 -30.26 31.86 8.37
C ILE A 201 -28.74 31.89 8.52
N GLN A 202 -28.11 33.07 8.48
CA GLN A 202 -26.66 33.22 8.63
C GLN A 202 -26.16 32.58 9.92
N ALA A 203 -26.86 32.80 11.05
CA ALA A 203 -26.51 32.20 12.33
C ALA A 203 -26.57 30.66 12.31
N GLN A 204 -27.57 30.07 11.63
CA GLN A 204 -27.70 28.61 11.50
C GLN A 204 -26.64 28.02 10.58
N VAL A 205 -26.39 28.62 9.42
CA VAL A 205 -25.35 28.13 8.51
C VAL A 205 -23.96 28.25 9.16
N SER A 206 -23.70 29.33 9.88
CA SER A 206 -22.48 29.49 10.69
C SER A 206 -22.34 28.42 11.79
N ARG A 207 -23.45 27.98 12.39
CA ARG A 207 -23.45 26.88 13.37
C ARG A 207 -23.09 25.56 12.69
N VAL A 208 -23.72 25.25 11.55
CA VAL A 208 -23.39 24.06 10.75
C VAL A 208 -21.92 24.02 10.37
N ARG A 209 -21.34 25.15 9.95
CA ARG A 209 -19.90 25.23 9.69
C ARG A 209 -19.07 24.89 10.92
N ARG A 210 -19.38 25.46 12.09
CA ARG A 210 -18.65 25.17 13.34
C ARG A 210 -18.78 23.71 13.74
N ASP A 211 -19.98 23.14 13.65
CA ASP A 211 -20.24 21.75 14.00
C ASP A 211 -19.54 20.79 13.03
N ALA A 212 -19.51 21.11 11.73
CA ALA A 212 -18.76 20.35 10.73
C ALA A 212 -17.25 20.43 10.99
N ALA A 213 -16.70 21.61 11.25
CA ALA A 213 -15.29 21.79 11.59
C ALA A 213 -14.91 21.06 12.88
N ALA A 214 -15.76 21.12 13.92
CA ALA A 214 -15.55 20.40 15.17
C ALA A 214 -15.63 18.88 14.97
N SER A 215 -16.58 18.39 14.16
CA SER A 215 -16.71 16.97 13.84
C SER A 215 -15.49 16.44 13.08
N VAL A 216 -14.95 17.23 12.15
CA VAL A 216 -13.72 16.88 11.42
C VAL A 216 -12.51 16.90 12.34
N ALA A 217 -12.38 17.91 13.20
CA ALA A 217 -11.29 18.00 14.18
C ALA A 217 -11.34 16.89 15.24
N ALA A 218 -12.55 16.41 15.59
CA ALA A 218 -12.74 15.30 16.52
C ALA A 218 -12.40 13.92 15.91
N MET A 219 -12.16 13.84 14.59
CA MET A 219 -11.69 12.60 13.98
C MET A 219 -10.28 12.30 14.48
N ASN A 220 -10.11 11.18 15.17
CA ASN A 220 -8.80 10.71 15.63
C ASN A 220 -7.97 10.14 14.46
N ILE A 221 -7.61 10.99 13.49
CA ILE A 221 -6.78 10.60 12.34
C ILE A 221 -5.37 10.28 12.80
N ARG A 222 -4.81 11.07 13.72
CA ARG A 222 -3.51 10.79 14.31
C ARG A 222 -3.45 9.40 14.94
N GLY A 223 -4.38 9.04 15.83
CA GLY A 223 -4.36 7.72 16.47
C GLY A 223 -4.56 6.57 15.48
N LYS A 224 -5.36 6.77 14.42
CA LYS A 224 -5.48 5.80 13.32
C LYS A 224 -4.16 5.66 12.53
N ALA A 225 -3.50 6.78 12.27
CA ALA A 225 -2.21 6.80 11.59
C ALA A 225 -1.10 6.18 12.45
N GLU A 226 -1.09 6.43 13.77
CA GLU A 226 -0.16 5.80 14.72
C GLU A 226 -0.35 4.28 14.71
N ALA A 227 -1.58 3.78 14.80
CA ALA A 227 -1.86 2.34 14.72
C ALA A 227 -1.41 1.72 13.39
N ALA A 228 -1.70 2.38 12.27
CA ALA A 228 -1.26 1.93 10.95
C ALA A 228 0.27 1.97 10.78
N TRP A 229 0.93 3.00 11.33
CA TRP A 229 2.38 3.14 11.31
C TRP A 229 3.07 2.04 12.10
N GLN A 230 2.56 1.71 13.29
CA GLN A 230 3.08 0.58 14.08
C GLN A 230 2.97 -0.74 13.30
N GLN A 231 1.86 -0.96 12.60
CA GLN A 231 1.68 -2.14 11.76
C GLN A 231 2.54 -2.14 10.49
N ALA A 232 3.01 -0.97 10.04
CA ALA A 232 3.87 -0.87 8.87
C ALA A 232 5.30 -1.40 9.13
N PHE A 233 5.72 -1.54 10.39
CA PHE A 233 6.93 -2.29 10.78
C PHE A 233 6.65 -3.80 10.79
N SER A 234 6.24 -4.34 9.64
CA SER A 234 5.78 -5.72 9.54
C SER A 234 6.83 -6.66 8.98
N THR A 235 6.75 -7.91 9.42
CA THR A 235 7.40 -9.06 8.78
C THR A 235 6.30 -9.96 8.23
N VAL A 236 6.18 -9.98 6.91
CA VAL A 236 5.10 -10.68 6.21
C VAL A 236 5.70 -11.82 5.39
N LYS A 237 5.17 -13.04 5.57
CA LYS A 237 5.50 -14.15 4.69
C LYS A 237 4.88 -13.88 3.32
N ILE A 238 5.65 -13.86 2.23
CA ILE A 238 5.14 -13.74 0.86
C ILE A 238 4.84 -15.12 0.29
N LEU A 239 5.77 -16.07 0.40
CA LEU A 239 5.67 -17.41 -0.18
C LEU A 239 5.94 -18.48 0.88
N ASP A 240 5.33 -19.65 0.75
CA ASP A 240 5.48 -20.75 1.70
C ASP A 240 6.58 -21.75 1.34
N ALA A 241 6.74 -22.07 0.05
CA ALA A 241 7.69 -23.05 -0.45
C ALA A 241 8.41 -22.52 -1.71
N PRO A 242 9.68 -22.07 -1.60
CA PRO A 242 10.42 -21.84 -0.35
C PRO A 242 9.78 -20.71 0.48
N ALA A 243 10.01 -20.73 1.79
CA ALA A 243 9.51 -19.68 2.67
C ALA A 243 10.20 -18.35 2.34
N ILE A 244 9.47 -17.35 1.88
CA ILE A 244 10.00 -16.01 1.59
C ILE A 244 9.33 -15.02 2.52
N TRP A 245 10.12 -14.24 3.25
CA TRP A 245 9.66 -13.21 4.18
C TRP A 245 10.09 -11.83 3.70
N LEU A 246 9.18 -10.87 3.80
CA LEU A 246 9.42 -9.46 3.58
C LEU A 246 9.36 -8.72 4.90
N LYS A 247 10.48 -8.10 5.27
CA LYS A 247 10.57 -7.19 6.39
C LYS A 247 10.54 -5.76 5.88
N THR A 248 9.68 -4.95 6.48
CA THR A 248 9.47 -3.55 6.11
C THR A 248 9.85 -2.65 7.28
N THR A 249 10.62 -1.59 6.98
CA THR A 249 11.05 -0.60 7.96
C THR A 249 10.80 0.80 7.39
N PRO A 250 9.59 1.35 7.58
CA PRO A 250 9.25 2.66 7.07
C PRO A 250 10.01 3.76 7.83
N ARG A 251 10.30 4.86 7.14
CA ARG A 251 11.07 6.00 7.66
C ARG A 251 10.30 7.31 7.57
N THR A 252 9.60 7.53 6.46
CA THR A 252 8.83 8.74 6.21
C THR A 252 7.46 8.40 5.67
N VAL A 253 6.54 9.36 5.80
CA VAL A 253 5.23 9.32 5.18
C VAL A 253 4.86 10.71 4.69
N ALA A 254 4.28 10.78 3.50
CA ALA A 254 3.87 12.00 2.84
C ALA A 254 2.45 11.87 2.30
N PHE A 255 1.76 12.99 2.18
CA PHE A 255 0.43 13.07 1.59
C PHE A 255 0.36 14.23 0.60
N SER A 256 -0.06 13.93 -0.63
CA SER A 256 -0.10 14.92 -1.73
C SER A 256 -1.20 15.97 -1.58
N GLY A 257 -2.07 15.84 -0.57
CA GLY A 257 -3.33 16.57 -0.51
C GLY A 257 -4.44 15.89 -1.33
N THR A 258 -5.61 16.50 -1.32
CA THR A 258 -6.78 16.02 -2.07
C THR A 258 -7.00 16.84 -3.33
N HIS A 259 -7.41 16.17 -4.40
CA HIS A 259 -7.83 16.78 -5.65
C HIS A 259 -9.08 16.08 -6.19
N ALA A 260 -9.81 16.82 -7.01
CA ALA A 260 -11.03 16.35 -7.63
C ALA A 260 -10.73 15.79 -9.02
N ARG A 261 -11.33 14.64 -9.37
CA ARG A 261 -11.28 14.08 -10.72
C ARG A 261 -12.65 13.50 -11.06
N GLY A 262 -13.47 14.29 -11.74
CA GLY A 262 -14.85 13.90 -12.05
C GLY A 262 -15.69 13.75 -10.78
N ASP A 263 -16.27 12.57 -10.59
CA ASP A 263 -17.06 12.19 -9.41
C ASP A 263 -16.22 11.54 -8.30
N ILE A 264 -14.89 11.65 -8.36
CA ILE A 264 -13.95 11.05 -7.41
C ILE A 264 -13.15 12.15 -6.71
N LEU A 265 -13.07 12.07 -5.39
CA LEU A 265 -12.07 12.78 -4.59
C LEU A 265 -10.87 11.86 -4.38
N GLU A 266 -9.70 12.28 -4.83
CA GLU A 266 -8.47 11.50 -4.82
C GLU A 266 -7.36 12.18 -4.02
N GLY A 267 -6.55 11.40 -3.32
CA GLY A 267 -5.29 11.85 -2.73
C GLY A 267 -4.28 10.71 -2.71
N ALA A 268 -2.99 11.02 -2.72
CA ALA A 268 -1.94 10.02 -2.67
C ALA A 268 -1.22 10.07 -1.32
N ILE A 269 -1.04 8.90 -0.71
CA ILE A 269 -0.20 8.71 0.46
C ILE A 269 1.02 7.90 0.05
N GLU A 270 2.21 8.38 0.40
CA GLU A 270 3.47 7.68 0.15
C GLU A 270 4.16 7.37 1.47
N MET A 271 4.62 6.14 1.61
CA MET A 271 5.46 5.69 2.70
C MET A 271 6.79 5.26 2.11
N ALA A 272 7.88 5.89 2.53
CA ALA A 272 9.22 5.53 2.09
C ALA A 272 10.03 4.96 3.24
N GLY A 273 10.89 4.00 2.92
CA GLY A 273 11.75 3.34 3.89
C GLY A 273 12.59 2.26 3.23
N THR A 274 12.94 1.24 4.01
CA THR A 274 13.70 0.10 3.51
C THR A 274 12.88 -1.17 3.60
N SER A 275 13.01 -2.01 2.57
CA SER A 275 12.52 -3.38 2.62
C SER A 275 13.67 -4.34 2.47
N GLU A 276 13.56 -5.46 3.19
CA GLU A 276 14.53 -6.55 3.18
C GLU A 276 13.78 -7.86 2.95
N THR A 277 14.32 -8.74 2.12
CA THR A 277 13.76 -10.06 1.85
C THR A 277 14.66 -11.18 2.31
N PHE A 278 14.04 -12.14 3.01
CA PHE A 278 14.69 -13.28 3.62
C PHE A 278 14.10 -14.57 3.07
N VAL A 279 14.95 -15.54 2.79
CA VAL A 279 14.56 -16.89 2.36
C VAL A 279 14.76 -17.84 3.55
N GLY A 280 13.79 -18.72 3.79
CA GLY A 280 13.79 -19.68 4.88
C GLY A 280 13.24 -19.11 6.18
N GLN A 281 14.13 -18.82 7.13
CA GLN A 281 13.75 -18.45 8.49
C GLN A 281 13.08 -17.07 8.54
N GLN A 282 12.09 -16.94 9.44
CA GLN A 282 11.41 -15.68 9.69
C GLN A 282 12.39 -14.70 10.36
N PRO A 283 12.60 -13.49 9.79
CA PRO A 283 13.46 -12.49 10.42
C PRO A 283 12.80 -11.92 11.68
N SER A 284 13.61 -11.40 12.59
CA SER A 284 13.10 -10.65 13.74
C SER A 284 12.35 -9.40 13.30
N ALA A 285 11.23 -9.12 13.95
CA ALA A 285 10.43 -7.94 13.67
C ALA A 285 11.24 -6.65 13.91
N SER A 286 11.00 -5.63 13.08
CA SER A 286 11.56 -4.30 13.32
C SER A 286 10.92 -3.68 14.57
N VAL A 287 11.72 -2.96 15.36
CA VAL A 287 11.19 -2.16 16.46
C VAL A 287 10.49 -0.93 15.86
N PRO A 288 9.17 -0.75 16.12
CA PRO A 288 8.46 0.40 15.58
C PRO A 288 8.99 1.72 16.13
N THR A 289 9.04 2.73 15.27
CA THR A 289 9.35 4.10 15.67
C THR A 289 8.08 4.93 15.88
N PRO A 290 8.16 6.07 16.59
CA PRO A 290 7.04 7.01 16.66
C PRO A 290 6.62 7.49 15.26
N LEU A 291 5.34 7.85 15.12
CA LEU A 291 4.80 8.39 13.88
C LEU A 291 5.55 9.68 13.50
N PRO A 292 6.20 9.77 12.34
CA PRO A 292 6.92 10.97 11.92
C PRO A 292 5.94 12.09 11.53
N ALA A 293 6.46 13.31 11.40
CA ALA A 293 5.70 14.41 10.83
C ALA A 293 5.31 14.10 9.38
N LEU A 294 4.09 14.46 9.00
CA LEU A 294 3.57 14.21 7.65
C LEU A 294 4.26 15.14 6.63
N GLY A 295 4.90 14.55 5.62
CA GLY A 295 5.44 15.25 4.46
C GLY A 295 4.37 15.64 3.42
N SER A 296 4.75 16.48 2.46
CA SER A 296 3.88 16.89 1.34
C SER A 296 4.25 16.23 0.01
N ASP A 297 5.48 15.72 -0.09
CA ASP A 297 6.07 15.37 -1.37
C ASP A 297 5.83 13.88 -1.64
N VAL A 298 4.96 13.60 -2.60
CA VAL A 298 4.68 12.26 -3.11
C VAL A 298 5.33 12.17 -4.48
N THR A 299 6.35 11.32 -4.60
CA THR A 299 7.21 11.26 -5.78
C THR A 299 6.51 10.52 -6.92
N ASN A 300 5.83 9.42 -6.60
CA ASN A 300 5.15 8.59 -7.59
C ASN A 300 3.77 8.15 -7.09
N PRO A 301 2.73 8.99 -7.24
CA PRO A 301 1.38 8.71 -6.76
C PRO A 301 0.86 7.34 -7.19
N GLY A 302 0.58 6.48 -6.21
CA GLY A 302 0.10 5.11 -6.46
C GLY A 302 1.17 4.15 -6.95
N GLY A 303 2.42 4.59 -7.14
CA GLY A 303 3.54 3.74 -7.52
C GLY A 303 4.10 2.95 -6.33
N PHE A 304 4.48 1.72 -6.59
CA PHE A 304 5.03 0.81 -5.59
C PHE A 304 6.22 0.04 -6.16
N SER A 305 7.30 -0.07 -5.40
CA SER A 305 8.48 -0.87 -5.76
C SER A 305 8.98 -1.68 -4.57
N VAL A 306 9.30 -2.96 -4.81
CA VAL A 306 9.87 -3.88 -3.82
C VAL A 306 10.89 -4.80 -4.49
N ILE A 307 11.91 -5.23 -3.76
CA ILE A 307 12.85 -6.25 -4.23
C ILE A 307 12.38 -7.62 -3.74
N LEU A 308 12.24 -8.56 -4.67
CA LEU A 308 11.78 -9.92 -4.43
C LEU A 308 12.85 -10.92 -4.90
N PRO A 309 13.25 -11.88 -4.05
CA PRO A 309 14.27 -12.86 -4.39
C PRO A 309 13.65 -14.07 -5.09
N VAL A 310 14.31 -14.57 -6.12
CA VAL A 310 14.10 -15.91 -6.67
C VAL A 310 15.35 -16.72 -6.40
N THR A 311 15.18 -17.94 -5.92
CA THR A 311 16.31 -18.85 -5.66
C THR A 311 16.25 -20.03 -6.62
N ILE A 312 17.38 -20.32 -7.26
CA ILE A 312 17.59 -21.55 -8.04
C ILE A 312 18.51 -22.44 -7.22
N SER A 313 18.05 -23.63 -6.84
CA SER A 313 18.85 -24.55 -6.05
C SER A 313 19.98 -25.16 -6.89
N TYR A 314 21.08 -25.52 -6.24
CA TYR A 314 22.16 -26.25 -6.93
C TYR A 314 21.72 -27.62 -7.44
N ASP A 315 20.67 -28.18 -6.86
CA ASP A 315 20.06 -29.43 -7.31
C ASP A 315 19.38 -29.28 -8.67
N GLN A 316 18.66 -28.19 -8.90
CA GLN A 316 18.05 -27.90 -10.20
C GLN A 316 19.13 -27.74 -11.29
N ILE A 317 20.23 -27.07 -10.98
CA ILE A 317 21.36 -26.91 -11.90
C ILE A 317 21.99 -28.27 -12.20
N ARG A 318 22.22 -29.08 -11.16
CA ARG A 318 22.76 -30.44 -11.28
C ARG A 318 21.89 -31.32 -12.17
N GLU A 319 20.58 -31.33 -11.97
CA GLU A 319 19.64 -32.08 -12.82
C GLU A 319 19.69 -31.62 -14.28
N LYS A 320 19.79 -30.31 -14.51
CA LYS A 320 19.91 -29.76 -15.86
C LYS A 320 21.21 -30.21 -16.53
N ILE A 321 22.33 -30.15 -15.84
CA ILE A 321 23.63 -30.63 -16.34
C ILE A 321 23.56 -32.14 -16.61
N GLN A 322 22.98 -32.92 -15.69
CA GLN A 322 22.80 -34.37 -15.86
C GLN A 322 22.04 -34.70 -17.15
N ALA A 323 20.97 -33.97 -17.44
CA ALA A 323 20.18 -34.15 -18.66
C ALA A 323 21.01 -33.89 -19.93
N VAL A 324 21.79 -32.79 -19.95
CA VAL A 324 22.68 -32.46 -21.08
C VAL A 324 23.73 -33.56 -21.28
N MET A 325 24.38 -34.00 -20.20
CA MET A 325 25.39 -35.05 -20.27
C MET A 325 24.81 -36.40 -20.72
N THR A 326 23.62 -36.75 -20.25
CA THR A 326 22.93 -38.00 -20.63
C THR A 326 22.56 -38.00 -22.10
N ALA A 327 22.10 -36.87 -22.65
CA ALA A 327 21.83 -36.73 -24.09
C ALA A 327 23.11 -36.90 -24.92
N ARG A 328 24.22 -36.30 -24.50
CA ARG A 328 25.52 -36.44 -25.18
C ARG A 328 26.07 -37.86 -25.11
N ALA A 329 25.88 -38.55 -23.99
CA ALA A 329 26.24 -39.95 -23.82
C ALA A 329 25.57 -40.87 -24.86
N GLN A 330 24.33 -40.57 -25.28
CA GLN A 330 23.61 -41.32 -26.31
C GLN A 330 24.21 -41.12 -27.71
N THR A 331 24.90 -40.00 -27.96
CA THR A 331 25.56 -39.68 -29.23
C THR A 331 27.06 -40.04 -29.22
N GLY A 332 27.51 -40.87 -28.26
CA GLY A 332 28.91 -41.31 -28.14
C GLY A 332 29.80 -40.43 -27.27
N GLY A 333 29.23 -39.50 -26.49
CA GLY A 333 29.96 -38.69 -25.51
C GLY A 333 30.29 -39.42 -24.20
N PRO A 334 31.03 -38.77 -23.29
CA PRO A 334 31.40 -39.35 -22.00
C PRO A 334 30.18 -39.58 -21.09
N GLN A 335 30.24 -40.64 -20.28
CA GLN A 335 29.23 -40.91 -19.26
C GLN A 335 29.55 -40.10 -18.01
N VAL A 336 28.54 -39.49 -17.38
CA VAL A 336 28.68 -38.80 -16.10
C VAL A 336 28.15 -39.69 -14.97
N GLN A 337 28.97 -39.90 -13.94
CA GLN A 337 28.59 -40.71 -12.77
C GLN A 337 28.10 -39.85 -11.61
N ASP A 338 28.71 -38.68 -11.43
CA ASP A 338 28.37 -37.77 -10.34
C ASP A 338 28.58 -36.31 -10.78
N ILE A 339 27.78 -35.42 -10.18
CA ILE A 339 27.80 -33.98 -10.47
C ILE A 339 27.72 -33.24 -9.14
N SER A 340 28.67 -32.33 -8.93
CA SER A 340 28.71 -31.45 -7.77
C SER A 340 28.60 -30.01 -8.23
N VAL A 341 27.65 -29.25 -7.68
CA VAL A 341 27.47 -27.83 -7.98
C VAL A 341 27.55 -27.06 -6.67
N TYR A 342 28.45 -26.08 -6.60
CA TYR A 342 28.67 -25.29 -5.37
C TYR A 342 29.33 -23.94 -5.69
N PRO A 343 29.22 -22.95 -4.80
CA PRO A 343 29.83 -21.64 -5.01
C PRO A 343 31.29 -21.63 -4.54
N SER A 344 32.12 -20.88 -5.25
CA SER A 344 33.52 -20.63 -4.90
C SER A 344 33.93 -19.23 -5.35
N SER A 345 34.11 -18.32 -4.38
CA SER A 345 34.70 -17.00 -4.60
C SER A 345 34.04 -16.19 -5.73
N GLY A 346 32.70 -16.06 -5.68
CA GLY A 346 31.92 -15.33 -6.69
C GLY A 346 31.72 -16.05 -8.02
N LYS A 347 32.17 -17.32 -8.13
CA LYS A 347 31.91 -18.19 -9.28
C LYS A 347 31.14 -19.44 -8.88
N LEU A 348 30.36 -19.97 -9.80
CA LEU A 348 29.75 -21.28 -9.68
C LEU A 348 30.75 -22.35 -10.14
N VAL A 349 31.01 -23.34 -9.31
CA VAL A 349 31.82 -24.51 -9.64
C VAL A 349 30.89 -25.67 -10.00
N MET A 350 31.16 -26.30 -11.13
CA MET A 350 30.50 -27.52 -11.60
C MET A 350 31.55 -28.62 -11.73
N GLY A 351 31.57 -29.53 -10.76
CA GLY A 351 32.35 -30.75 -10.79
C GLY A 351 31.60 -31.86 -11.52
N LEU A 352 32.23 -32.50 -12.51
CA LEU A 352 31.68 -33.63 -13.26
C LEU A 352 32.60 -34.84 -13.09
N HIS A 353 32.10 -35.96 -12.59
CA HIS A 353 32.84 -37.22 -12.54
C HIS A 353 32.55 -38.02 -13.80
N LEU A 354 33.50 -38.06 -14.73
CA LEU A 354 33.31 -38.65 -16.05
C LEU A 354 34.00 -40.01 -16.19
N THR A 355 33.38 -40.92 -16.94
CA THR A 355 33.98 -42.19 -17.39
C THR A 355 33.87 -42.37 -18.90
N SER A 356 34.85 -43.04 -19.49
CA SER A 356 34.84 -43.47 -20.89
C SER A 356 34.68 -44.99 -20.99
N ALA A 357 34.17 -45.47 -22.13
CA ALA A 357 34.00 -46.90 -22.41
C ALA A 357 35.34 -47.67 -22.41
N ASP A 358 36.45 -46.99 -22.70
CA ASP A 358 37.80 -47.58 -22.82
C ASP A 358 38.64 -47.56 -21.52
N THR A 359 38.13 -46.99 -20.42
CA THR A 359 38.89 -46.88 -19.16
C THR A 359 38.53 -47.97 -18.15
N ALA A 360 39.42 -48.93 -17.98
CA ALA A 360 39.36 -49.90 -16.88
C ALA A 360 39.61 -49.18 -15.54
N SER A 361 38.54 -49.00 -14.77
CA SER A 361 38.51 -48.65 -13.34
C SER A 361 39.10 -47.29 -12.93
N GLY A 362 38.33 -46.23 -13.13
CA GLY A 362 38.48 -44.97 -12.39
C GLY A 362 38.07 -43.76 -13.23
N GLY A 363 36.90 -43.19 -12.97
CA GLY A 363 36.52 -41.92 -13.56
C GLY A 363 37.42 -40.77 -13.10
N ALA A 364 37.32 -39.63 -13.76
CA ALA A 364 38.05 -38.42 -13.38
C ALA A 364 37.09 -37.26 -13.14
N TRP A 365 37.43 -36.43 -12.14
CA TRP A 365 36.73 -35.18 -11.88
C TRP A 365 37.21 -34.08 -12.83
N ILE A 366 36.25 -33.41 -13.45
CA ILE A 366 36.43 -32.17 -14.20
C ILE A 366 35.77 -31.05 -13.41
N TYR A 367 36.51 -29.99 -13.09
CA TYR A 367 35.92 -28.81 -12.47
C TYR A 367 35.84 -27.68 -13.49
N LEU A 368 34.63 -27.18 -13.66
CA LEU A 368 34.29 -26.04 -14.50
C LEU A 368 33.89 -24.88 -13.60
N THR A 369 34.23 -23.67 -14.01
CA THR A 369 33.78 -22.44 -13.33
C THR A 369 33.01 -21.57 -14.29
N ALA A 370 31.96 -20.92 -13.82
CA ALA A 370 31.20 -19.93 -14.57
C ALA A 370 30.70 -18.82 -13.65
N THR A 371 30.51 -17.63 -14.19
CA THR A 371 29.77 -16.56 -13.53
C THR A 371 28.32 -16.61 -14.03
N PRO A 372 27.31 -16.79 -13.15
CA PRO A 372 25.93 -16.80 -13.57
C PRO A 372 25.54 -15.48 -14.23
N GLN A 373 25.12 -15.54 -15.48
CA GLN A 373 24.60 -14.40 -16.24
C GLN A 373 23.08 -14.44 -16.21
N VAL A 374 22.45 -13.44 -15.60
CA VAL A 374 20.98 -13.36 -15.50
C VAL A 374 20.45 -12.40 -16.55
N ASP A 375 19.57 -12.90 -17.40
CA ASP A 375 18.76 -12.06 -18.28
C ASP A 375 17.38 -11.88 -17.64
N ALA A 376 17.08 -10.67 -17.18
CA ALA A 376 15.82 -10.33 -16.53
C ALA A 376 14.62 -10.26 -17.50
N ASN A 377 14.87 -10.09 -18.81
CA ASN A 377 13.82 -10.02 -19.82
C ASN A 377 13.34 -11.42 -20.19
N THR A 378 14.28 -12.34 -20.44
CA THR A 378 13.97 -13.75 -20.74
C THR A 378 13.77 -14.57 -19.47
N GLN A 379 14.11 -14.03 -18.29
CA GLN A 379 14.03 -14.70 -16.99
C GLN A 379 14.81 -16.01 -16.98
N THR A 380 16.04 -15.96 -17.50
CA THR A 380 16.95 -17.10 -17.58
C THR A 380 18.28 -16.82 -16.93
N VAL A 381 18.85 -17.84 -16.29
CA VAL A 381 20.25 -17.87 -15.86
C VAL A 381 21.05 -18.70 -16.84
N GLN A 382 22.18 -18.15 -17.29
CA GLN A 382 23.08 -18.78 -18.25
C GLN A 382 24.51 -18.83 -17.71
N PHE A 383 25.30 -19.77 -18.22
CA PHE A 383 26.68 -20.01 -17.82
C PHE A 383 27.62 -19.87 -19.03
N GLY A 384 27.55 -18.71 -19.69
CA GLY A 384 28.21 -18.49 -20.98
C GLY A 384 29.75 -18.47 -20.93
N ASP A 385 30.33 -18.06 -19.79
CA ASP A 385 31.77 -17.94 -19.57
C ASP A 385 32.40 -19.21 -18.97
N LEU A 386 31.72 -20.36 -19.11
CA LEU A 386 32.17 -21.65 -18.62
C LEU A 386 33.63 -21.94 -19.02
N ALA A 387 34.49 -22.14 -18.03
CA ALA A 387 35.92 -22.41 -18.22
C ALA A 387 36.39 -23.56 -17.33
N VAL A 388 37.31 -24.36 -17.85
CA VAL A 388 37.95 -25.46 -17.11
C VAL A 388 38.97 -24.89 -16.13
N VAL A 389 39.01 -25.43 -14.91
CA VAL A 389 40.03 -25.06 -13.91
C VAL A 389 41.35 -25.78 -14.26
N PRO A 390 42.44 -25.06 -14.57
CA PRO A 390 43.67 -25.68 -15.09
C PRO A 390 44.37 -26.63 -14.11
N ASP A 391 44.43 -26.24 -12.83
CA ASP A 391 45.14 -27.00 -11.77
C ASP A 391 44.25 -28.06 -11.11
N SER A 392 43.00 -28.25 -11.58
CA SER A 392 42.03 -29.08 -10.88
C SER A 392 42.09 -30.57 -11.18
N SER A 393 43.01 -30.98 -12.05
CA SER A 393 42.93 -32.29 -12.68
C SER A 393 43.98 -33.23 -12.10
N THR A 394 43.50 -34.30 -11.47
CA THR A 394 44.24 -35.58 -11.42
C THR A 394 44.38 -36.21 -12.82
N ALA A 395 43.87 -35.53 -13.86
CA ALA A 395 43.65 -36.03 -15.20
C ALA A 395 44.60 -35.45 -16.27
N ALA A 396 45.52 -34.54 -15.93
CA ALA A 396 46.58 -34.12 -16.85
C ALA A 396 47.42 -35.32 -17.36
N SER A 397 47.40 -36.45 -16.64
CA SER A 397 48.01 -37.73 -16.99
C SER A 397 47.01 -38.83 -17.41
N SER A 398 45.70 -38.55 -17.51
CA SER A 398 44.65 -39.53 -17.82
C SER A 398 44.28 -39.51 -19.31
N PRO A 399 43.88 -40.64 -19.93
CA PRO A 399 43.30 -40.68 -21.29
C PRO A 399 42.06 -39.78 -21.45
N LEU A 400 41.48 -39.30 -20.34
CA LEU A 400 40.37 -38.36 -20.32
C LEU A 400 40.79 -36.91 -20.59
N ALA A 401 42.09 -36.56 -20.62
CA ALA A 401 42.60 -35.19 -20.84
C ALA A 401 42.04 -34.52 -22.12
N ALA A 402 41.77 -35.30 -23.17
CA ALA A 402 41.17 -34.79 -24.41
C ALA A 402 39.73 -34.30 -24.22
N LEU A 403 38.98 -34.88 -23.28
CA LEU A 403 37.60 -34.48 -22.97
C LEU A 403 37.53 -33.16 -22.21
N PHE A 404 38.58 -32.79 -21.46
CA PHE A 404 38.66 -31.50 -20.76
C PHE A 404 38.74 -30.33 -21.74
N ASN A 405 39.37 -30.54 -22.91
CA ASN A 405 39.51 -29.52 -23.93
C ASN A 405 38.49 -29.67 -25.08
N ASP A 406 37.46 -30.51 -24.93
CA ASP A 406 36.42 -30.71 -25.95
C ASP A 406 35.56 -29.43 -26.09
N PRO A 407 35.74 -28.65 -27.17
CA PRO A 407 35.02 -27.39 -27.33
C PRO A 407 33.52 -27.61 -27.51
N ALA A 408 33.13 -28.75 -28.07
CA ALA A 408 31.72 -29.09 -28.29
C ALA A 408 31.02 -29.41 -26.96
N LEU A 409 31.71 -30.01 -25.98
CA LEU A 409 31.12 -30.27 -24.65
C LEU A 409 30.86 -28.96 -23.92
N LEU A 410 31.86 -28.07 -23.90
CA LEU A 410 31.71 -26.76 -23.29
C LEU A 410 30.62 -25.94 -24.00
N GLN A 411 30.51 -26.05 -25.32
CA GLN A 411 29.46 -25.37 -26.09
C GLN A 411 28.06 -25.89 -25.76
N ASP A 412 27.87 -27.21 -25.67
CA ASP A 412 26.58 -27.80 -25.27
C ASP A 412 26.17 -27.35 -23.87
N LEU A 413 27.09 -27.39 -22.90
CA LEU A 413 26.82 -26.92 -21.54
C LEU A 413 26.49 -25.42 -21.52
N ARG A 414 27.25 -24.58 -22.24
CA ARG A 414 26.96 -23.13 -22.33
C ARG A 414 25.58 -22.84 -22.92
N GLN A 415 25.14 -23.62 -23.91
CA GLN A 415 23.87 -23.41 -24.61
C GLN A 415 22.68 -24.04 -23.89
N GLN A 416 22.86 -25.18 -23.23
CA GLN A 416 21.76 -26.01 -22.75
C GLN A 416 21.66 -26.08 -21.22
N ALA A 417 22.72 -25.75 -20.47
CA ALA A 417 22.67 -25.78 -19.00
C ALA A 417 21.93 -24.58 -18.39
N GLY A 418 21.48 -23.63 -19.20
CA GLY A 418 20.68 -22.51 -18.73
C GLY A 418 19.33 -22.95 -18.12
N LEU A 419 18.89 -22.24 -17.09
CA LEU A 419 17.61 -22.47 -16.42
C LEU A 419 16.71 -21.24 -16.56
N ALA A 420 15.44 -21.49 -16.85
CA ALA A 420 14.40 -20.48 -16.74
C ALA A 420 13.88 -20.45 -15.31
N PHE A 421 13.66 -19.25 -14.76
CA PHE A 421 13.04 -19.03 -13.45
C PHE A 421 11.70 -18.30 -13.54
N GLN A 422 11.14 -18.23 -14.76
CA GLN A 422 9.89 -17.54 -15.05
C GLN A 422 8.72 -18.06 -14.20
N SER A 423 8.60 -19.37 -14.02
CA SER A 423 7.54 -20.00 -13.23
C SER A 423 7.58 -19.58 -11.76
N GLU A 424 8.78 -19.58 -11.18
CA GLU A 424 9.06 -19.21 -9.81
C GLU A 424 8.76 -17.72 -9.61
N TRP A 425 9.18 -16.88 -10.55
CA TRP A 425 8.89 -15.46 -10.54
C TRP A 425 7.40 -15.16 -10.63
N GLN A 426 6.68 -15.80 -11.55
CA GLN A 426 5.23 -15.63 -11.70
C GLN A 426 4.46 -16.08 -10.45
N THR A 427 4.87 -17.19 -9.83
CA THR A 427 4.29 -17.69 -8.58
C THR A 427 4.50 -16.70 -7.43
N LEU A 428 5.73 -16.16 -7.31
CA LEU A 428 6.06 -15.17 -6.30
C LEU A 428 5.26 -13.86 -6.50
N LEU A 429 5.17 -13.37 -7.75
CA LEU A 429 4.35 -12.20 -8.08
C LEU A 429 2.87 -12.42 -7.81
N ALA A 430 2.32 -13.59 -8.15
CA ALA A 430 0.92 -13.92 -7.88
C ALA A 430 0.64 -13.90 -6.37
N SER A 431 1.52 -14.49 -5.57
CA SER A 431 1.40 -14.49 -4.11
C SER A 431 1.51 -13.09 -3.51
N ALA A 432 2.43 -12.26 -4.03
CA ALA A 432 2.57 -10.87 -3.61
C ALA A 432 1.31 -10.06 -3.96
N ASN A 433 0.79 -10.18 -5.19
CA ASN A 433 -0.41 -9.48 -5.66
C ASN A 433 -1.68 -9.90 -4.89
N ALA A 434 -1.79 -11.17 -4.50
CA ALA A 434 -2.89 -11.65 -3.66
C ALA A 434 -2.91 -10.99 -2.26
N ARG A 435 -1.76 -10.53 -1.76
CA ARG A 435 -1.67 -9.80 -0.48
C ARG A 435 -1.97 -8.31 -0.64
N LEU A 436 -1.72 -7.75 -1.81
CA LEU A 436 -2.01 -6.35 -2.14
C LEU A 436 -3.48 -6.11 -2.46
N THR A 437 -4.14 -7.08 -3.11
CA THR A 437 -5.55 -6.96 -3.52
C THR A 437 -6.46 -7.67 -2.52
N ARG A 438 -7.08 -6.91 -1.60
CA ARG A 438 -7.91 -7.47 -0.52
C ARG A 438 -8.90 -6.45 0.06
N PRO A 439 -10.01 -6.90 0.67
CA PRO A 439 -10.84 -6.01 1.47
C PRO A 439 -10.06 -5.48 2.68
N LEU A 440 -10.33 -4.22 3.03
CA LEU A 440 -9.82 -3.56 4.22
C LEU A 440 -10.99 -3.25 5.17
N THR A 441 -10.68 -2.88 6.41
CA THR A 441 -11.70 -2.51 7.39
C THR A 441 -12.40 -1.20 7.01
N GLY A 442 -13.66 -1.04 7.42
CA GLY A 442 -14.38 0.24 7.24
C GLY A 442 -14.89 0.51 5.82
N GLY A 443 -15.07 -0.52 4.99
CA GLY A 443 -15.61 -0.39 3.63
C GLY A 443 -14.58 0.02 2.58
N PHE A 444 -13.29 -0.02 2.93
CA PHE A 444 -12.19 0.17 2.00
C PHE A 444 -11.81 -1.17 1.33
N ARG A 445 -11.27 -1.12 0.12
CA ARG A 445 -10.56 -2.24 -0.51
C ARG A 445 -9.24 -1.76 -1.08
N SER A 446 -8.21 -2.59 -1.01
CA SER A 446 -6.96 -2.36 -1.72
C SER A 446 -6.95 -3.15 -3.03
N GLU A 447 -6.43 -2.53 -4.07
CA GLU A 447 -6.21 -3.13 -5.39
C GLU A 447 -4.77 -2.82 -5.81
N GLY A 448 -3.94 -3.85 -5.93
CA GLY A 448 -2.54 -3.70 -6.28
C GLY A 448 -2.09 -4.69 -7.34
N ASN A 449 -1.15 -4.26 -8.17
CA ASN A 449 -0.55 -5.08 -9.22
C ASN A 449 0.94 -4.75 -9.38
N LEU A 450 1.78 -5.75 -9.16
CA LEU A 450 3.21 -5.81 -9.49
C LEU A 450 3.43 -6.60 -10.79
N ALA A 451 4.23 -6.06 -11.70
CA ALA A 451 4.47 -6.69 -13.01
C ALA A 451 5.91 -6.60 -13.54
N SER A 452 6.58 -5.44 -13.46
CA SER A 452 7.91 -5.27 -14.06
C SER A 452 9.00 -5.82 -13.16
N ALA A 453 9.97 -6.53 -13.73
CA ALA A 453 11.15 -7.05 -13.03
C ALA A 453 12.42 -6.41 -13.60
N GLY A 454 13.19 -5.68 -12.77
CA GLY A 454 14.56 -5.28 -13.10
C GLY A 454 15.56 -6.11 -12.30
N LEU A 455 16.68 -6.52 -12.90
CA LEU A 455 17.75 -7.17 -12.13
C LEU A 455 18.35 -6.16 -11.14
N SER A 456 18.36 -6.52 -9.85
CA SER A 456 19.03 -5.72 -8.83
C SER A 456 20.38 -6.32 -8.46
N GLN A 457 20.40 -7.61 -8.11
CA GLN A 457 21.59 -8.28 -7.64
C GLN A 457 21.52 -9.79 -7.88
N VAL A 458 22.68 -10.43 -8.04
CA VAL A 458 22.84 -11.89 -8.04
C VAL A 458 23.84 -12.24 -6.95
N SER A 459 23.59 -13.30 -6.20
CA SER A 459 24.49 -13.78 -5.13
C SER A 459 24.49 -15.29 -5.04
N LEU A 460 25.66 -15.86 -4.79
CA LEU A 460 25.87 -17.30 -4.72
C LEU A 460 25.86 -17.78 -3.26
N LEU A 461 24.71 -18.28 -2.80
CA LEU A 461 24.51 -18.73 -1.42
C LEU A 461 24.95 -20.20 -1.24
N PRO A 462 25.09 -20.71 0.00
CA PRO A 462 25.44 -22.11 0.22
C PRO A 462 24.44 -23.12 -0.40
N ASP A 463 23.18 -22.73 -0.55
CA ASP A 463 22.06 -23.58 -0.98
C ASP A 463 21.57 -23.30 -2.41
N GLY A 464 22.04 -22.22 -3.06
CA GLY A 464 21.66 -21.91 -4.43
C GLY A 464 22.07 -20.52 -4.91
N ILE A 465 21.65 -20.19 -6.13
CA ILE A 465 21.79 -18.86 -6.71
C ILE A 465 20.58 -18.03 -6.28
N ARG A 466 20.82 -16.92 -5.59
CA ARG A 466 19.79 -15.91 -5.27
C ARG A 466 19.82 -14.81 -6.32
N ILE A 467 18.67 -14.52 -6.89
CA ILE A 467 18.45 -13.48 -7.90
C ILE A 467 17.45 -12.48 -7.32
N ASP A 468 17.91 -11.29 -6.98
CA ASP A 468 17.07 -10.22 -6.45
C ASP A 468 16.53 -9.37 -7.61
N LEU A 469 15.21 -9.40 -7.77
CA LEU A 469 14.49 -8.70 -8.82
C LEU A 469 13.66 -7.56 -8.24
N ARG A 470 13.78 -6.38 -8.82
CA ARG A 470 12.94 -5.22 -8.49
C ARG A 470 11.58 -5.38 -9.17
N ALA A 471 10.56 -5.71 -8.38
CA ALA A 471 9.17 -5.66 -8.78
C ALA A 471 8.64 -4.22 -8.67
N SER A 472 8.00 -3.70 -9.72
CA SER A 472 7.30 -2.40 -9.64
C SER A 472 5.88 -2.49 -10.20
N GLY A 473 5.04 -1.58 -9.74
CA GLY A 473 3.62 -1.61 -10.03
C GLY A 473 2.83 -0.47 -9.38
N HIS A 474 1.51 -0.68 -9.26
CA HIS A 474 0.61 0.32 -8.72
C HIS A 474 -0.28 -0.22 -7.60
N LEU A 475 -0.66 0.65 -6.67
CA LEU A 475 -1.56 0.37 -5.55
C LEU A 475 -2.63 1.46 -5.44
N LYS A 476 -3.88 1.02 -5.31
CA LYS A 476 -5.04 1.87 -5.07
C LYS A 476 -5.80 1.40 -3.84
N ILE A 477 -6.37 2.35 -3.11
CA ILE A 477 -7.26 2.13 -1.98
C ILE A 477 -8.59 2.81 -2.33
N LEU A 478 -9.63 2.01 -2.42
CA LEU A 478 -10.93 2.42 -2.94
C LEU A 478 -11.98 2.41 -1.83
N TYR A 479 -12.86 3.41 -1.83
CA TYR A 479 -14.00 3.50 -0.92
C TYR A 479 -15.30 3.78 -1.67
N GLY A 480 -16.32 2.93 -1.43
CA GLY A 480 -17.67 3.13 -1.96
C GLY A 480 -17.80 2.94 -3.49
N MET A 481 -16.91 2.13 -4.09
CA MET A 481 -16.85 1.79 -5.52
C MET A 481 -17.03 0.30 -5.76
#